data_AF-A0A1Q3K6J5-F1
#
_entry.id   AF-A0A1Q3K6J5-F1
#
_cell.length_a   1.000
_cell.length_b   1.000
_cell.length_c   1.000
_cell.angle_alpha   90.00
_cell.angle_beta   90.00
_cell.angle_gamma   90.00
#
_symmetry.space_group_name_H-M   'P 1'
#
loop_
_entity.id
_entity.type
_entity.pdbx_description
1 polymer ?
#
loop_
_entity_poly.entity_id
_entity_poly.type
_entity_poly.pdbx_seq_one_letter_code
_entity_poly.pdbx_strand_id
1 'polypeptide(L)'
;MISFNKMIHFSRLVKIEGRLREFNFRKNNNLGNYVFDGDTADDRGNRLFFRLSKDSGDWELSSAQSLPDWIAGNQELLVSELEEGVNENK
;
A
#
# COMPACT_ATOMS: atom_id res chain seq x y z
N MET A 1 5.22 15.82 26.63
CA MET A 1 5.82 15.90 25.28
C MET A 1 4.76 15.39 24.30
N ILE A 2 4.18 16.27 23.49
CA ILE A 2 3.15 15.85 22.52
C ILE A 2 3.90 15.32 21.29
N SER A 3 3.79 14.02 21.03
CA SER A 3 4.28 13.43 19.78
C SER A 3 3.25 13.72 18.69
N PHE A 4 3.62 14.56 17.72
CA PHE A 4 2.80 14.77 16.53
C PHE A 4 2.97 13.56 15.60
N ASN A 5 1.96 12.69 15.59
CA ASN A 5 1.92 11.56 14.68
C ASN A 5 1.17 11.97 13.41
N LYS A 6 1.89 12.40 12.37
CA LYS A 6 1.29 12.84 11.11
C LYS A 6 0.54 11.67 10.48
N MET A 7 -0.74 11.90 10.16
CA MET A 7 -1.54 10.93 9.44
C MET A 7 -1.17 11.01 7.95
N ILE A 8 -0.58 9.95 7.42
CA ILE A 8 -0.27 9.82 5.99
C ILE A 8 -1.33 8.88 5.39
N HIS A 9 -2.12 9.42 4.46
CA HIS A 9 -3.14 8.71 3.72
C HIS A 9 -3.29 9.35 2.34
N PHE A 10 -3.16 8.56 1.28
CA PHE A 10 -3.26 9.04 -0.10
C PHE A 10 -3.68 7.91 -1.04
N SER A 11 -4.01 8.28 -2.28
CA SER A 11 -4.34 7.33 -3.35
C SER A 11 -3.35 7.45 -4.51
N ARG A 12 -3.11 6.34 -5.24
CA ARG A 12 -2.31 6.30 -6.47
C ARG A 12 -3.07 5.55 -7.56
N LEU A 13 -2.99 6.06 -8.79
CA LEU A 13 -3.53 5.38 -9.97
C LEU A 13 -2.41 4.58 -10.63
N VAL A 14 -2.49 3.25 -10.54
CA VAL A 14 -1.46 2.34 -11.02
C VAL A 14 -1.99 1.52 -12.18
N LYS A 15 -1.24 1.48 -13.28
CA LYS A 15 -1.61 0.68 -14.46
C LYS A 15 -1.00 -0.71 -14.34
N ILE A 16 -1.85 -1.72 -14.18
CA ILE A 16 -1.46 -3.14 -14.06
C ILE A 16 -2.27 -3.94 -15.06
N GLU A 17 -1.60 -4.79 -15.85
CA GLU A 17 -2.23 -5.66 -16.86
C GLU A 17 -3.20 -4.90 -17.80
N GLY A 18 -2.80 -3.69 -18.20
CA GLY A 18 -3.59 -2.86 -19.11
C GLY A 18 -4.79 -2.13 -18.48
N ARG A 19 -5.03 -2.28 -17.18
CA ARG A 19 -6.09 -1.57 -16.45
C ARG A 19 -5.52 -0.55 -15.48
N LEU A 20 -6.14 0.62 -15.40
CA LEU A 20 -5.83 1.62 -14.40
C LEU A 20 -6.64 1.33 -13.15
N ARG A 21 -5.97 1.19 -12.00
CA ARG A 21 -6.59 0.86 -10.71
C ARG A 21 -6.19 1.90 -9.68
N GLU A 22 -7.12 2.29 -8.83
CA GLU A 22 -6.84 3.13 -7.69
C GLU A 22 -6.43 2.26 -6.50
N PHE A 23 -5.26 2.57 -5.94
CA PHE A 23 -4.76 2.00 -4.70
C PHE A 23 -4.77 3.07 -3.62
N ASN A 24 -5.37 2.76 -2.48
CA ASN A 24 -5.41 3.64 -1.32
C ASN A 24 -4.37 3.13 -0.32
N PHE A 25 -3.52 4.02 0.18
CA PHE A 25 -2.45 3.71 1.12
C PHE A 25 -2.58 4.53 2.39
N ARG A 26 -2.50 3.87 3.54
CA ARG A 26 -2.55 4.52 4.86
C ARG A 26 -1.42 4.02 5.75
N LYS A 27 -0.65 4.95 6.30
CA LYS A 27 0.40 4.61 7.29
C LYS A 27 -0.22 4.09 8.59
N ASN A 28 0.26 2.96 9.06
CA ASN A 28 -0.15 2.36 10.32
C ASN A 28 0.88 2.66 11.42
N ASN A 29 0.73 3.83 12.05
CA ASN A 29 1.66 4.32 13.08
C ASN A 29 1.68 3.46 14.37
N ASN A 30 0.74 2.52 14.55
CA ASN A 30 0.68 1.65 15.73
C ASN A 30 1.49 0.35 15.55
N LEU A 31 1.83 -0.01 14.32
CA LEU A 31 2.48 -1.30 14.01
C LEU A 31 3.95 -1.16 13.62
N GLY A 32 4.42 0.04 13.27
CA GLY A 32 5.82 0.28 12.98
C GLY A 32 6.05 1.53 12.14
N ASN A 33 7.33 1.87 11.93
CA ASN A 33 7.72 3.06 11.19
C ASN A 33 7.44 2.95 9.68
N TYR A 34 7.48 1.73 9.14
CA TYR A 34 7.31 1.42 7.72
C TYR A 34 6.23 0.37 7.50
N VAL A 35 5.09 0.52 8.16
CA VAL A 35 3.91 -0.33 7.97
C VAL A 35 2.79 0.48 7.35
N PHE A 36 2.27 0.02 6.22
CA PHE A 36 1.20 0.67 5.48
C PHE A 36 0.11 -0.35 5.16
N ASP A 37 -1.13 0.00 5.49
CA ASP A 37 -2.29 -0.73 5.03
C ASP A 37 -2.67 -0.19 3.64
N GLY A 38 -2.94 -1.10 2.71
CA GLY A 38 -3.33 -0.79 1.33
C GLY A 38 -4.64 -1.47 0.96
N ASP A 39 -5.45 -0.79 0.13
CA ASP A 39 -6.63 -1.41 -0.45
C ASP A 39 -6.96 -0.92 -1.86
N THR A 40 -7.59 -1.79 -2.63
CA THR A 40 -8.05 -1.50 -4.00
C THR A 40 -9.31 -2.30 -4.31
N ALA A 41 -10.03 -1.92 -5.36
CA ALA A 41 -11.18 -2.67 -5.84
C ALA A 41 -10.77 -3.72 -6.90
N ASP A 42 -11.35 -4.91 -6.82
CA ASP A 42 -11.36 -5.86 -7.93
C ASP A 42 -12.35 -5.42 -9.03
N ASP A 43 -12.41 -6.18 -10.12
CA ASP A 43 -13.29 -5.85 -11.26
C ASP A 43 -14.79 -5.97 -10.94
N ARG A 44 -15.13 -6.59 -9.81
CA ARG A 44 -16.50 -6.77 -9.32
C ARG A 44 -16.85 -5.74 -8.24
N GLY A 45 -15.91 -4.84 -7.90
CA GLY A 45 -16.07 -3.84 -6.86
C GLY A 45 -15.81 -4.35 -5.44
N ASN A 46 -15.36 -5.60 -5.26
CA ASN A 46 -14.96 -6.09 -3.93
C ASN A 46 -13.64 -5.42 -3.53
N ARG A 47 -13.53 -5.02 -2.25
CA ARG A 47 -12.26 -4.50 -1.73
C ARG A 47 -11.29 -5.62 -1.43
N LEU A 48 -10.07 -5.47 -1.94
CA LEU A 48 -8.92 -6.32 -1.67
C LEU A 48 -8.02 -5.55 -0.71
N PHE A 49 -7.79 -6.11 0.48
CA PHE A 49 -6.95 -5.51 1.50
C PHE A 49 -5.58 -6.20 1.54
N PHE A 50 -4.53 -5.42 1.71
CA PHE A 50 -3.17 -5.91 1.87
C PHE A 50 -2.37 -4.97 2.77
N ARG A 51 -1.16 -5.40 3.13
CA ARG A 51 -0.22 -4.63 3.92
C ARG A 51 1.14 -4.69 3.26
N LEU A 52 1.80 -3.54 3.22
CA LEU A 52 3.21 -3.41 2.89
C LEU A 52 3.97 -3.05 4.16
N SER A 53 4.94 -3.88 4.53
CA SER A 53 5.81 -3.67 5.69
C SER A 53 7.27 -3.81 5.32
N LYS A 54 8.14 -3.04 5.97
CA LYS A 54 9.60 -3.13 5.79
C LYS A 54 10.29 -3.27 7.13
N ASP A 55 10.83 -4.46 7.40
CA ASP A 55 11.60 -4.77 8.61
C ASP A 55 13.09 -4.89 8.27
N SER A 56 13.83 -3.78 8.43
CA SER A 56 15.30 -3.68 8.29
C SER A 56 15.92 -4.10 6.94
N GLY A 57 15.14 -4.63 6.00
CA GLY A 57 15.57 -5.13 4.71
C GLY A 57 14.56 -4.79 3.63
N ASP A 58 14.07 -5.80 2.93
CA ASP A 58 13.17 -5.64 1.80
C ASP A 58 11.72 -5.38 2.24
N TRP A 59 10.93 -4.83 1.32
CA TRP A 59 9.49 -4.71 1.52
C TRP A 59 8.83 -6.08 1.39
N GLU A 60 7.85 -6.34 2.25
CA GLU A 60 7.04 -7.54 2.23
C GLU A 60 5.56 -7.17 2.04
N LEU A 61 4.90 -7.86 1.13
CA LEU A 61 3.45 -7.79 0.94
C LEU A 61 2.78 -8.95 1.67
N SER A 62 1.86 -8.62 2.57
CA SER A 62 1.07 -9.60 3.33
C SER A 62 -0.42 -9.30 3.21
N SER A 63 -1.25 -10.34 3.33
CA SER A 63 -2.70 -10.20 3.38
C SER A 63 -3.34 -11.36 4.13
N ALA A 64 -4.47 -11.09 4.79
CA ALA A 64 -5.29 -12.13 5.39
C ALA A 64 -6.18 -12.85 4.36
N GLN A 65 -6.32 -12.30 3.16
CA GLN A 65 -7.07 -12.88 2.05
C GLN A 65 -6.12 -13.32 0.93
N SER A 66 -6.57 -14.27 0.11
CA SER A 66 -5.87 -14.55 -1.15
C SER A 66 -5.93 -13.31 -2.03
N LEU A 67 -4.77 -12.88 -2.50
CA LEU A 67 -4.65 -11.78 -3.45
C LEU A 67 -4.60 -12.33 -4.87
N PRO A 68 -5.20 -11.64 -5.85
CA PRO A 68 -4.97 -11.93 -7.25
C PRO A 68 -3.51 -11.76 -7.65
N ASP A 69 -3.08 -12.50 -8.68
CA ASP A 69 -1.71 -12.45 -9.20
C ASP A 69 -1.28 -11.04 -9.64
N TRP A 70 -2.21 -10.23 -10.16
CA TRP A 70 -1.92 -8.87 -10.56
C TRP A 70 -1.55 -7.95 -9.38
N ILE A 71 -1.90 -8.30 -8.14
CA ILE A 71 -1.38 -7.62 -6.94
C ILE A 71 -0.08 -8.28 -6.50
N ALA A 72 -0.11 -9.60 -6.25
CA ALA A 72 1.01 -10.32 -5.66
C ALA A 72 2.28 -10.28 -6.55
N GLY A 73 2.11 -10.36 -7.87
CA GLY A 73 3.19 -10.29 -8.85
C GLY A 73 3.69 -8.88 -9.16
N ASN A 74 3.08 -7.82 -8.62
CA ASN A 74 3.48 -6.42 -8.86
C ASN A 74 3.90 -5.70 -7.57
N GLN A 75 4.39 -6.44 -6.57
CA GLN A 75 4.81 -5.87 -5.27
C GLN A 75 5.79 -4.69 -5.44
N GLU A 76 6.82 -4.82 -6.27
CA GLU A 76 7.83 -3.78 -6.48
C GLU A 76 7.23 -2.47 -7.01
N LEU A 77 6.29 -2.58 -7.96
CA LEU A 77 5.58 -1.41 -8.50
C LEU A 77 4.74 -0.74 -7.40
N LEU A 78 4.00 -1.52 -6.62
CA LEU A 78 3.17 -0.98 -5.53
C LEU A 78 4.02 -0.31 -4.44
N VAL A 79 5.20 -0.87 -4.15
CA VAL A 79 6.17 -0.28 -3.23
C VAL A 79 6.71 1.05 -3.77
N SER A 80 7.08 1.12 -5.05
CA SER A 80 7.55 2.37 -5.68
C SER A 80 6.51 3.47 -5.55
N GLU A 81 5.26 3.16 -5.90
CA GLU A 81 4.13 4.11 -5.82
C GLU A 81 3.82 4.55 -4.38
N LEU A 82 3.94 3.62 -3.43
CA LEU A 82 3.83 3.92 -2.00
C LEU A 82 4.95 4.89 -1.56
N GLU A 83 6.20 4.61 -1.89
CA GLU A 83 7.34 5.43 -1.47
C GLU A 83 7.29 6.84 -2.05
N GLU A 84 6.91 6.97 -3.34
CA GLU A 84 6.68 8.25 -3.98
C GLU A 84 5.56 9.03 -3.31
N GLY A 85 4.39 8.41 -3.09
CA GLY A 85 3.28 9.07 -2.43
C GLY A 85 3.59 9.46 -0.98
N VAL A 86 4.40 8.67 -0.27
CA VAL A 86 4.92 9.05 1.04
C VAL A 86 5.82 10.28 0.95
N ASN A 87 6.71 10.36 -0.05
CA ASN A 87 7.59 11.52 -0.23
C ASN A 87 6.83 12.81 -0.55
N GLU A 88 5.75 12.71 -1.34
CA GLU A 88 4.87 13.85 -1.67
C GLU A 88 4.07 14.34 -0.45
N ASN A 89 3.80 13.46 0.52
CA ASN A 89 2.97 13.74 1.69
C ASN A 89 3.78 13.89 2.99
N LYS A 90 5.11 13.89 2.93
CA LYS A 90 6.01 14.05 4.10
C LYS A 90 5.89 15.42 4.75
#